data_AF-A0A927N932-F1
#
_entry.id   AF-A0A927N932-F1
#
_cell.length_a   1.000
_cell.length_b   1.000
_cell.length_c   1.000
_cell.angle_alpha   90.00
_cell.angle_beta   90.00
_cell.angle_gamma   90.00
#
_symmetry.space_group_name_H-M   'P 1'
#
loop_
_entity.id
_entity.type
_entity.pdbx_description
1 polymer ?
#
loop_
_entity_poly.entity_id
_entity_poly.type
_entity_poly.pdbx_seq_one_letter_code
_entity_poly.pdbx_strand_id
1 'polypeptide(L)'
;MRKILSIISVSTLCAIFLLFWGCAKNDSGYDKVISEIRDNVYVSSVDEWSFSAVSGEREKNYKIDGVANGRDEFFILTVEGDFASAPTCSFTINDKTYSGIMKKHPFNNSYSYEINVKNNSSEVHVSLQCANDSVQTTLKSVKTEQTKTYSQAFSKAKKELETTLKSHLKNGVFNGEVYIRLISNPIQDDGKYFWYVAFYKSESECYSVLIDSESGDVVASKGA
;
A
#
# COMPACT_ATOMS: atom_id res chain seq x y z
N MET A 1 7.39 -13.06 -61.69
CA MET A 1 6.51 -12.63 -60.57
C MET A 1 6.66 -13.48 -59.30
N ARG A 2 6.73 -14.82 -59.39
CA ARG A 2 6.87 -15.72 -58.21
C ARG A 2 8.15 -15.54 -57.35
N LYS A 3 9.24 -15.01 -57.90
CA LYS A 3 10.51 -14.84 -57.16
C LYS A 3 10.66 -13.49 -56.43
N ILE A 4 9.81 -12.50 -56.72
CA ILE A 4 9.85 -11.18 -56.06
C ILE A 4 8.94 -11.17 -54.81
N LEU A 5 7.88 -11.97 -54.80
CA LEU A 5 6.99 -12.15 -53.63
C LEU A 5 7.66 -12.90 -52.46
N SER A 6 8.64 -13.77 -52.71
CA SER A 6 9.33 -14.51 -51.63
C SER A 6 10.35 -13.69 -50.85
N ILE A 7 10.81 -12.54 -51.36
CA ILE A 7 11.82 -11.71 -50.69
C ILE A 7 11.15 -10.68 -49.75
N ILE A 8 9.91 -10.28 -50.04
CA ILE A 8 9.17 -9.31 -49.20
C ILE A 8 8.57 -10.00 -47.94
N SER A 9 8.22 -11.29 -48.03
CA SER A 9 7.69 -12.04 -46.87
C SER A 9 8.72 -12.40 -45.81
N VAL A 10 10.03 -12.40 -46.12
CA VAL A 10 11.09 -12.73 -45.15
C VAL A 10 11.55 -11.49 -44.38
N SER A 11 11.57 -10.32 -45.03
CA SER A 11 11.96 -9.05 -44.40
C SER A 11 10.92 -8.51 -43.41
N THR A 12 9.63 -8.83 -43.62
CA THR A 12 8.53 -8.37 -42.75
C THR A 12 8.36 -9.24 -41.50
N LEU A 13 8.84 -10.50 -41.52
CA LEU A 13 8.75 -11.42 -40.38
C LEU A 13 9.85 -11.19 -39.33
N CYS A 14 11.02 -10.68 -39.73
CA CYS A 14 12.09 -10.29 -38.79
C CYS A 14 11.80 -8.98 -38.03
N ALA A 15 10.95 -8.09 -38.57
CA ALA A 15 10.59 -6.84 -37.90
C ALA A 15 9.59 -7.02 -36.74
N ILE A 16 8.84 -8.13 -36.72
CA ILE A 16 7.85 -8.42 -35.66
C ILE A 16 8.50 -9.10 -34.43
N PHE A 17 9.67 -9.73 -34.59
CA PHE A 17 10.39 -10.37 -33.48
C PHE A 17 11.16 -9.39 -32.58
N LEU A 18 11.35 -8.13 -32.99
CA LEU A 18 12.01 -7.10 -32.18
C LEU A 18 11.04 -6.30 -31.28
N LEU A 19 9.73 -6.54 -31.36
CA LEU A 19 8.74 -5.88 -30.50
C LEU A 19 8.43 -6.64 -29.20
N PHE A 20 9.09 -7.77 -28.93
CA PHE A 20 8.93 -8.56 -27.70
C PHE A 20 10.07 -8.44 -26.69
N TRP A 21 10.98 -7.47 -26.87
CA TRP A 21 11.94 -7.08 -25.82
C TRP A 21 11.51 -5.76 -25.18
N GLY A 22 10.71 -5.84 -24.12
CA GLY A 22 10.28 -4.63 -23.43
C GLY A 22 9.50 -4.77 -22.13
N CYS A 23 9.50 -5.94 -21.49
CA CYS A 23 9.14 -6.04 -20.08
C CYS A 23 10.10 -7.02 -19.43
N ALA A 24 11.39 -6.67 -19.42
CA ALA A 24 12.25 -7.16 -18.37
C ALA A 24 11.59 -6.70 -17.07
N LYS A 25 10.98 -7.64 -16.33
CA LYS A 25 10.78 -7.48 -14.88
C LYS A 25 12.16 -7.06 -14.37
N ASN A 26 12.35 -5.77 -14.15
CA ASN A 26 13.48 -5.26 -13.40
C ASN A 26 13.23 -5.72 -11.97
N ASP A 27 13.51 -6.99 -11.72
CA ASP A 27 13.61 -7.59 -10.40
C ASP A 27 14.89 -7.01 -9.80
N SER A 28 14.82 -5.72 -9.48
CA SER A 28 15.91 -4.87 -9.05
C SER A 28 16.39 -5.24 -7.64
N GLY A 29 16.08 -6.46 -7.17
CA GLY A 29 16.26 -6.95 -5.80
C GLY A 29 15.44 -6.20 -4.75
N TYR A 30 14.78 -5.10 -5.13
CA TYR A 30 14.09 -4.22 -4.18
C TYR A 30 12.89 -4.87 -3.50
N ASP A 31 12.23 -5.85 -4.13
CA ASP A 31 11.14 -6.57 -3.49
C ASP A 31 11.58 -7.25 -2.17
N LYS A 32 12.85 -7.67 -2.10
CA LYS A 32 13.44 -8.31 -0.91
C LYS A 32 13.75 -7.33 0.22
N VAL A 33 13.72 -6.02 -0.05
CA VAL A 33 13.98 -4.98 0.95
C VAL A 33 12.72 -4.19 1.31
N ILE A 34 11.55 -4.55 0.76
CA ILE A 34 10.29 -3.94 1.15
C ILE A 34 9.74 -4.69 2.36
N SER A 35 9.47 -3.95 3.44
CA SER A 35 8.97 -4.48 4.71
C SER A 35 7.49 -4.22 4.89
N GLU A 36 6.93 -3.21 4.21
CA GLU A 36 5.50 -2.96 4.17
C GLU A 36 5.07 -2.39 2.83
N ILE A 37 3.96 -2.93 2.33
CA ILE A 37 3.14 -2.35 1.28
C ILE A 37 1.75 -2.20 1.87
N ARG A 38 1.35 -0.97 2.19
CA ARG A 38 -0.05 -0.63 2.51
C ARG A 38 -0.64 0.07 1.30
N ASP A 39 -1.32 -0.71 0.47
CA ASP A 39 -1.75 -0.25 -0.86
C ASP A 39 -3.24 0.01 -0.96
N ASN A 40 -3.98 -0.09 0.14
CA ASN A 40 -5.37 0.30 0.21
C ASN A 40 -5.75 0.89 1.58
N VAL A 41 -6.59 1.92 1.52
CA VAL A 41 -7.25 2.54 2.67
C VAL A 41 -8.73 2.57 2.34
N TYR A 42 -9.56 2.17 3.29
CA TYR A 42 -11.00 2.19 3.18
C TYR A 42 -11.58 3.10 4.26
N VAL A 43 -12.61 3.86 3.93
CA VAL A 43 -13.25 4.77 4.88
C VAL A 43 -14.77 4.70 4.78
N SER A 44 -15.44 4.94 5.90
CA SER A 44 -16.87 5.25 5.98
C SER A 44 -17.16 5.99 7.29
N SER A 45 -18.31 6.64 7.37
CA SER A 45 -18.78 7.25 8.60
C SER A 45 -20.29 7.07 8.71
N VAL A 46 -20.76 6.77 9.92
CA VAL A 46 -22.18 6.66 10.26
C VAL A 46 -22.38 7.35 11.60
N ASP A 47 -23.24 8.36 11.63
CA ASP A 47 -23.48 9.21 12.80
C ASP A 47 -22.17 9.75 13.40
N GLU A 48 -21.88 9.48 14.67
CA GLU A 48 -20.66 9.88 15.36
C GLU A 48 -19.50 8.88 15.25
N TRP A 49 -19.68 7.79 14.49
CA TRP A 49 -18.67 6.74 14.35
C TRP A 49 -17.93 6.85 13.01
N SER A 50 -16.61 6.77 13.10
CA SER A 50 -15.70 6.74 11.95
C SER A 50 -15.13 5.34 11.78
N PHE A 51 -15.21 4.82 10.57
CA PHE A 51 -14.69 3.52 10.17
C PHE A 51 -13.52 3.73 9.22
N SER A 52 -12.39 3.13 9.53
CA SER A 52 -11.29 3.02 8.58
C SER A 52 -10.75 1.61 8.53
N ALA A 53 -10.24 1.21 7.38
CA ALA A 53 -9.46 -0.01 7.28
C ALA A 53 -8.25 0.18 6.39
N VAL A 54 -7.18 -0.55 6.68
CA VAL A 54 -5.99 -0.61 5.85
C VAL A 54 -5.71 -2.05 5.46
N SER A 55 -5.26 -2.25 4.22
CA SER A 55 -4.96 -3.57 3.68
C SER A 55 -3.61 -3.54 2.98
N GLY A 56 -2.92 -4.68 2.99
CA GLY A 56 -1.61 -4.77 2.37
C GLY A 56 -0.82 -6.01 2.75
N GLU A 57 0.50 -5.87 2.69
CA GLU A 57 1.49 -6.87 3.07
C GLU A 57 2.51 -6.23 4.01
N ARG A 58 2.88 -6.91 5.10
CA ARG A 58 3.89 -6.41 6.04
C ARG A 58 4.65 -7.54 6.68
N GLU A 59 5.82 -7.25 7.24
CA GLU A 59 6.55 -8.22 8.04
C GLU A 59 5.74 -8.73 9.23
N LYS A 60 5.91 -10.03 9.51
CA LYS A 60 5.31 -10.68 10.68
C LYS A 60 5.78 -10.08 12.00
N ASN A 61 7.09 -9.83 12.10
CA ASN A 61 7.68 -9.11 13.22
C ASN A 61 7.77 -7.64 12.83
N TYR A 62 6.69 -6.88 13.07
CA TYR A 62 6.62 -5.48 12.66
C TYR A 62 7.56 -4.62 13.51
N LYS A 63 8.79 -4.44 13.02
CA LYS A 63 9.84 -3.68 13.67
C LYS A 63 10.63 -2.92 12.61
N ILE A 64 10.85 -1.64 12.86
CA ILE A 64 11.74 -0.82 12.05
C ILE A 64 13.15 -1.05 12.60
N ASP A 65 14.01 -1.75 11.89
CA ASP A 65 15.41 -1.98 12.30
C ASP A 65 16.42 -2.02 11.14
N GLY A 66 15.99 -1.68 9.94
CA GLY A 66 16.81 -1.70 8.73
C GLY A 66 16.94 -3.08 8.10
N VAL A 67 16.20 -4.10 8.56
CA VAL A 67 16.30 -5.46 8.04
C VAL A 67 14.95 -5.94 7.53
N ALA A 68 14.86 -6.09 6.20
CA ALA A 68 13.65 -6.63 5.60
C ALA A 68 13.53 -8.16 5.79
N ASN A 69 12.35 -8.62 6.17
CA ASN A 69 11.95 -10.01 6.29
C ASN A 69 10.75 -10.31 5.36
N GLY A 70 10.41 -11.59 5.21
CA GLY A 70 9.22 -11.98 4.44
C GLY A 70 7.96 -11.27 4.94
N ARG A 71 7.09 -10.90 4.00
CA ARG A 71 5.83 -10.21 4.28
C ARG A 71 4.65 -11.19 4.28
N ASP A 72 3.75 -11.00 5.22
CA ASP A 72 2.44 -11.64 5.28
C ASP A 72 1.35 -10.62 4.92
N GLU A 73 0.23 -11.10 4.39
CA GLU A 73 -0.94 -10.27 4.13
C GLU A 73 -1.59 -9.79 5.44
N PHE A 74 -2.19 -8.61 5.40
CA PHE A 74 -2.95 -8.08 6.53
C PHE A 74 -4.14 -7.22 6.11
N PHE A 75 -5.15 -7.21 6.98
CA PHE A 75 -6.25 -6.25 6.98
C PHE A 75 -6.52 -5.83 8.43
N ILE A 76 -6.58 -4.52 8.67
CA ILE A 76 -6.87 -3.95 9.99
C ILE A 76 -8.08 -3.04 9.85
N LEU A 77 -9.19 -3.42 10.47
CA LEU A 77 -10.35 -2.56 10.67
C LEU A 77 -10.15 -1.74 11.95
N THR A 78 -10.38 -0.44 11.89
CA THR A 78 -10.37 0.48 13.03
C THR A 78 -11.69 1.23 13.08
N VAL A 79 -12.28 1.33 14.26
CA VAL A 79 -13.48 2.14 14.50
C VAL A 79 -13.18 3.14 15.60
N GLU A 80 -13.50 4.40 15.35
CA GLU A 80 -13.43 5.50 16.31
C GLU A 80 -14.86 5.98 16.61
N GLY A 81 -15.14 6.28 17.87
CA GLY A 81 -16.48 6.63 18.32
C GLY A 81 -16.57 6.59 19.84
N ASP A 82 -17.78 6.74 20.39
CA ASP A 82 -18.04 6.50 21.81
C ASP A 82 -18.52 5.06 22.02
N PHE A 83 -17.92 4.38 23.00
CA PHE A 83 -18.12 2.95 23.23
C PHE A 83 -18.32 2.68 24.72
N ALA A 84 -19.51 2.21 25.09
CA ALA A 84 -19.78 1.74 26.46
C ALA A 84 -18.99 0.47 26.83
N SER A 85 -18.64 -0.34 25.83
CA SER A 85 -17.85 -1.58 25.97
C SER A 85 -17.09 -1.87 24.68
N ALA A 86 -16.17 -2.84 24.71
CA ALA A 86 -15.47 -3.27 23.50
C ALA A 86 -16.48 -3.78 22.44
N PRO A 87 -16.48 -3.23 21.22
CA PRO A 87 -17.38 -3.66 20.17
C PRO A 87 -16.95 -5.01 19.58
N THR A 88 -17.91 -5.75 19.04
CA THR A 88 -17.67 -6.93 18.19
C THR A 88 -17.90 -6.53 16.75
N CYS A 89 -16.97 -6.84 15.86
CA CYS A 89 -17.13 -6.60 14.42
C CYS A 89 -17.40 -7.91 13.67
N SER A 90 -18.06 -7.80 12.51
CA SER A 90 -18.14 -8.85 11.50
C SER A 90 -18.05 -8.24 10.10
N PHE A 91 -17.29 -8.86 9.21
CA PHE A 91 -17.13 -8.40 7.83
C PHE A 91 -16.70 -9.53 6.90
N THR A 92 -16.92 -9.35 5.59
CA THR A 92 -16.58 -10.35 4.58
C THR A 92 -15.47 -9.83 3.67
N ILE A 93 -14.42 -10.64 3.51
CA ILE A 93 -13.34 -10.43 2.54
C ILE A 93 -13.10 -11.75 1.82
N ASN A 94 -13.03 -11.71 0.47
CA ASN A 94 -12.82 -12.89 -0.38
C ASN A 94 -13.81 -14.04 -0.04
N ASP A 95 -15.11 -13.71 0.04
CA ASP A 95 -16.22 -14.63 0.38
C ASP A 95 -16.13 -15.33 1.74
N LYS A 96 -15.21 -14.90 2.61
CA LYS A 96 -15.07 -15.41 3.97
C LYS A 96 -15.43 -14.34 4.98
N THR A 97 -16.30 -14.71 5.92
CA THR A 97 -16.66 -13.85 7.04
C THR A 97 -15.65 -13.99 8.18
N TYR A 98 -15.26 -12.84 8.71
CA TYR A 98 -14.41 -12.69 9.88
C TYR A 98 -15.19 -11.95 10.95
N SER A 99 -15.08 -12.40 12.20
CA SER A 99 -15.72 -11.74 13.33
C SER A 99 -14.89 -11.90 14.60
N GLY A 100 -14.97 -10.93 15.49
CA GLY A 100 -14.30 -10.97 16.78
C GLY A 100 -14.49 -9.70 17.60
N ILE A 101 -14.11 -9.78 18.87
CA ILE A 101 -14.07 -8.63 19.77
C ILE A 101 -12.87 -7.76 19.38
N MET A 102 -13.12 -6.48 19.16
CA MET A 102 -12.09 -5.53 18.79
C MET A 102 -11.22 -5.15 20.00
N LYS A 103 -9.95 -4.83 19.75
CA LYS A 103 -8.97 -4.46 20.78
C LYS A 103 -8.91 -2.94 20.92
N LYS A 104 -9.01 -2.44 22.17
CA LYS A 104 -8.90 -1.02 22.46
C LYS A 104 -7.48 -0.52 22.14
N HIS A 105 -7.39 0.60 21.44
CA HIS A 105 -6.12 1.28 21.23
C HIS A 105 -5.69 2.02 22.52
N PRO A 106 -4.41 2.00 22.91
CA PRO A 106 -3.96 2.51 24.20
C PRO A 106 -4.02 4.04 24.36
N PHE A 107 -4.09 4.80 23.25
CA PHE A 107 -3.88 6.26 23.26
C PHE A 107 -5.04 7.08 22.67
N ASN A 108 -6.06 6.46 22.10
CA ASN A 108 -7.25 7.14 21.57
C ASN A 108 -8.50 6.28 21.82
N ASN A 109 -9.68 6.87 21.66
CA ASN A 109 -10.95 6.15 21.83
C ASN A 109 -11.30 5.39 20.54
N SER A 110 -10.42 4.47 20.15
CA SER A 110 -10.64 3.60 19.00
C SER A 110 -10.43 2.15 19.36
N TYR A 111 -11.01 1.29 18.54
CA TYR A 111 -10.85 -0.15 18.62
C TYR A 111 -10.42 -0.68 17.26
N SER A 112 -9.57 -1.71 17.25
CA SER A 112 -9.13 -2.36 16.01
C SER A 112 -9.26 -3.88 16.03
N TYR A 113 -9.46 -4.45 14.85
CA TYR A 113 -9.46 -5.88 14.62
C TYR A 113 -8.60 -6.20 13.40
N GLU A 114 -7.65 -7.11 13.58
CA GLU A 114 -6.66 -7.47 12.58
C GLU A 114 -6.83 -8.93 12.17
N ILE A 115 -6.70 -9.19 10.87
CA ILE A 115 -6.63 -10.52 10.29
C ILE A 115 -5.52 -10.60 9.22
N ASN A 116 -5.05 -11.82 8.95
CA ASN A 116 -3.97 -12.07 8.00
C ASN A 116 -4.52 -12.36 6.59
N VAL A 117 -5.22 -11.39 6.00
CA VAL A 117 -5.76 -11.47 4.64
C VAL A 117 -5.67 -10.10 3.99
N LYS A 118 -5.33 -10.07 2.71
CA LYS A 118 -5.41 -8.85 1.89
C LYS A 118 -6.78 -8.74 1.22
N ASN A 119 -7.41 -7.57 1.35
CA ASN A 119 -8.58 -7.22 0.55
C ASN A 119 -8.16 -6.58 -0.78
N ASN A 120 -8.67 -7.13 -1.88
CA ASN A 120 -8.47 -6.57 -3.23
C ASN A 120 -9.74 -5.91 -3.80
N SER A 121 -10.86 -5.99 -3.09
CA SER A 121 -12.11 -5.31 -3.46
C SER A 121 -12.00 -3.79 -3.25
N SER A 122 -12.80 -3.03 -3.99
CA SER A 122 -13.01 -1.59 -3.77
C SER A 122 -13.89 -1.29 -2.55
N GLU A 123 -14.54 -2.30 -1.98
CA GLU A 123 -15.42 -2.13 -0.82
C GLU A 123 -15.35 -3.29 0.18
N VAL A 124 -15.74 -3.00 1.42
CA VAL A 124 -15.90 -3.97 2.51
C VAL A 124 -17.18 -3.66 3.27
N HIS A 125 -18.10 -4.62 3.34
CA HIS A 125 -19.27 -4.51 4.20
C HIS A 125 -18.91 -4.90 5.64
N VAL A 126 -19.21 -4.00 6.57
CA VAL A 126 -18.91 -4.16 7.98
C VAL A 126 -20.19 -4.04 8.78
N SER A 127 -20.34 -4.94 9.75
CA SER A 127 -21.31 -4.81 10.84
C SER A 127 -20.55 -4.67 12.15
N LEU A 128 -20.95 -3.69 12.95
CA LEU A 128 -20.46 -3.49 14.32
C LEU A 128 -21.60 -3.72 15.29
N GLN A 129 -21.34 -4.52 16.32
CA GLN A 129 -22.24 -4.74 17.44
C GLN A 129 -21.61 -4.16 18.71
N CYS A 130 -22.32 -3.22 19.32
CA CYS A 130 -22.05 -2.68 20.64
C CYS A 130 -23.09 -3.23 21.65
N ALA A 131 -22.97 -2.88 22.92
CA ALA A 131 -23.84 -3.45 23.97
C ALA A 131 -25.34 -3.32 23.66
N ASN A 132 -25.78 -2.15 23.21
CA ASN A 132 -27.19 -1.87 22.91
C ASN A 132 -27.44 -1.46 21.45
N ASP A 133 -26.38 -1.19 20.70
CA ASP A 133 -26.46 -0.62 19.35
C ASP A 133 -25.81 -1.54 18.32
N SER A 134 -26.31 -1.48 17.09
CA SER A 134 -25.69 -2.14 15.96
C SER A 134 -25.62 -1.17 14.80
N VAL A 135 -24.48 -1.12 14.11
CA VAL A 135 -24.34 -0.33 12.88
C VAL A 135 -23.88 -1.22 11.75
N GLN A 136 -24.35 -0.93 10.55
CA GLN A 136 -23.87 -1.54 9.32
C GLN A 136 -23.41 -0.44 8.38
N THR A 137 -22.30 -0.68 7.72
CA THR A 137 -21.76 0.28 6.76
C THR A 137 -20.93 -0.43 5.69
N THR A 138 -20.67 0.28 4.60
CA THR A 138 -19.79 -0.17 3.52
C THR A 138 -18.60 0.76 3.47
N LEU A 139 -17.42 0.27 3.84
CA LEU A 139 -16.19 1.04 3.67
C LEU A 139 -15.81 1.00 2.20
N LYS A 140 -15.52 2.17 1.63
CA LYS A 140 -15.07 2.31 0.25
C LYS A 140 -13.59 2.60 0.21
N SER A 141 -12.89 1.98 -0.73
CA SER A 141 -11.51 2.29 -1.04
C SER A 141 -11.41 3.76 -1.43
N VAL A 142 -10.39 4.42 -0.90
CA VAL A 142 -10.07 5.81 -1.25
C VAL A 142 -9.42 5.91 -2.63
N LYS A 143 -9.05 4.77 -3.23
CA LYS A 143 -8.38 4.72 -4.52
C LYS A 143 -9.39 4.97 -5.63
N THR A 144 -9.01 5.86 -6.52
CA THR A 144 -9.67 6.18 -7.78
C THR A 144 -8.90 5.56 -8.94
N GLU A 145 -9.46 5.63 -10.15
CA GLU A 145 -8.75 5.23 -11.37
C GLU A 145 -7.49 6.07 -11.63
N GLN A 146 -7.46 7.30 -11.09
CA GLN A 146 -6.35 8.24 -11.19
C GLN A 146 -5.23 7.90 -10.20
N THR A 147 -5.55 7.14 -9.14
CA THR A 147 -4.61 6.81 -8.08
C THR A 147 -3.45 5.99 -8.63
N LYS A 148 -2.24 6.54 -8.51
CA LYS A 148 -0.99 5.87 -8.86
C LYS A 148 -0.82 4.61 -8.02
N THR A 149 -0.24 3.59 -8.62
CA THR A 149 0.13 2.36 -7.93
C THR A 149 1.32 2.58 -6.99
N TYR A 150 1.46 1.70 -5.99
CA TYR A 150 2.63 1.72 -5.09
C TYR A 150 3.96 1.61 -5.88
N SER A 151 3.97 0.86 -7.00
CA SER A 151 5.15 0.67 -7.85
C SER A 151 5.57 1.96 -8.58
N GLN A 152 4.58 2.74 -9.05
CA GLN A 152 4.82 4.05 -9.65
C GLN A 152 5.36 5.03 -8.61
N ALA A 153 4.75 5.09 -7.42
CA ALA A 153 5.21 5.93 -6.32
C ALA A 153 6.63 5.55 -5.86
N PHE A 154 6.90 4.25 -5.71
CA PHE A 154 8.21 3.75 -5.34
C PHE A 154 9.29 4.10 -6.37
N SER A 155 8.97 3.99 -7.66
CA SER A 155 9.89 4.39 -8.74
C SER A 155 10.18 5.89 -8.71
N LYS A 156 9.17 6.72 -8.45
CA LYS A 156 9.33 8.17 -8.28
C LYS A 156 10.20 8.50 -7.06
N ALA A 157 9.97 7.86 -5.92
CA ALA A 157 10.75 8.08 -4.70
C ALA A 157 12.23 7.69 -4.87
N LYS A 158 12.52 6.57 -5.53
CA LYS A 158 13.91 6.16 -5.85
C LYS A 158 14.63 7.17 -6.72
N LYS A 159 13.93 7.78 -7.69
CA LYS A 159 14.50 8.81 -8.56
C LYS A 159 14.75 10.10 -7.79
N GLU A 160 13.80 10.51 -6.96
CA GLU A 160 13.92 11.70 -6.12
C GLU A 160 15.13 11.60 -5.18
N LEU A 161 15.33 10.45 -4.55
CA LEU A 161 16.40 10.20 -3.58
C LEU A 161 17.64 9.55 -4.21
N GLU A 162 17.82 9.57 -5.53
CA GLU A 162 18.86 8.77 -6.20
C GLU A 162 20.26 9.09 -5.68
N THR A 163 20.58 10.38 -5.50
CA THR A 163 21.88 10.84 -4.99
C THR A 163 22.13 10.35 -3.57
N THR A 164 21.12 10.47 -2.70
CA THR A 164 21.21 10.05 -1.31
C THR A 164 21.32 8.54 -1.18
N LEU A 165 20.49 7.78 -1.90
CA LEU A 165 20.47 6.32 -1.77
C LEU A 165 21.75 5.65 -2.27
N LYS A 166 22.51 6.28 -3.19
CA LYS A 166 23.77 5.73 -3.75
C LYS A 166 24.77 5.28 -2.68
N SER A 167 24.95 6.05 -1.59
CA SER A 167 25.87 5.69 -0.50
C SER A 167 25.38 4.55 0.38
N HIS A 168 24.12 4.15 0.24
CA HIS A 168 23.49 3.10 1.04
C HIS A 168 23.15 1.85 0.22
N LEU A 169 23.64 1.74 -1.02
CA LEU A 169 23.43 0.55 -1.83
C LEU A 169 24.44 -0.55 -1.45
N LYS A 170 23.95 -1.79 -1.37
CA LYS A 170 24.76 -3.01 -1.33
C LYS A 170 24.27 -3.91 -2.47
N ASN A 171 25.19 -4.28 -3.37
CA ASN A 171 24.87 -5.07 -4.57
C ASN A 171 23.76 -4.42 -5.45
N GLY A 172 23.75 -3.09 -5.54
CA GLY A 172 22.78 -2.34 -6.37
C GLY A 172 21.38 -2.20 -5.77
N VAL A 173 21.15 -2.70 -4.55
CA VAL A 173 19.89 -2.58 -3.81
C VAL A 173 20.14 -1.78 -2.54
N PHE A 174 19.14 -1.02 -2.08
CA PHE A 174 19.22 -0.34 -0.80
C PHE A 174 19.52 -1.32 0.34
N ASN A 175 20.56 -1.04 1.12
CA ASN A 175 21.00 -1.86 2.26
C ASN A 175 20.21 -1.48 3.52
N GLY A 176 18.90 -1.71 3.49
CA GLY A 176 17.99 -1.35 4.57
C GLY A 176 16.63 -1.97 4.33
N GLU A 177 15.61 -1.33 4.85
CA GLU A 177 14.22 -1.70 4.60
C GLU A 177 13.40 -0.53 4.04
N VAL A 178 12.31 -0.86 3.35
CA VAL A 178 11.45 0.10 2.64
C VAL A 178 10.00 -0.08 3.06
N TYR A 179 9.35 1.02 3.39
CA TYR A 179 7.92 1.09 3.68
C TYR A 179 7.24 1.93 2.62
N ILE A 180 6.19 1.37 2.02
CA ILE A 180 5.36 2.06 1.02
C ILE A 180 3.93 2.08 1.53
N ARG A 181 3.43 3.26 1.88
CA ARG A 181 2.12 3.40 2.51
C ARG A 181 1.27 4.43 1.79
N LEU A 182 0.06 4.04 1.40
CA LEU A 182 -1.01 5.00 1.13
C LEU A 182 -1.53 5.52 2.47
N ILE A 183 -1.44 6.83 2.68
CA ILE A 183 -1.85 7.49 3.92
C ILE A 183 -2.73 8.70 3.58
N SER A 184 -3.65 9.04 4.49
CA SER A 184 -4.28 10.35 4.44
C SER A 184 -3.25 11.44 4.74
N ASN A 185 -3.57 12.68 4.36
CA ASN A 185 -2.79 13.84 4.73
C ASN A 185 -2.64 13.93 6.27
N PRO A 186 -1.42 13.86 6.82
CA PRO A 186 -1.23 13.86 8.28
C PRO A 186 -1.31 15.27 8.89
N ILE A 187 -1.37 16.32 8.07
CA ILE A 187 -1.32 17.72 8.53
C ILE A 187 -2.71 18.37 8.49
N GLN A 188 -3.48 18.08 7.44
CA GLN A 188 -4.80 18.67 7.20
C GLN A 188 -5.79 17.57 6.86
N ASP A 189 -7.00 17.66 7.39
CA ASP A 189 -8.09 16.79 6.95
C ASP A 189 -8.75 17.38 5.69
N ASP A 190 -8.03 17.33 4.57
CA ASP A 190 -8.48 17.82 3.26
C ASP A 190 -8.98 16.70 2.34
N GLY A 191 -9.16 15.49 2.89
CA GLY A 191 -9.59 14.30 2.15
C GLY A 191 -8.56 13.77 1.15
N LYS A 192 -7.34 14.31 1.12
CA LYS A 192 -6.30 13.86 0.18
C LYS A 192 -5.50 12.70 0.73
N TYR A 193 -4.99 11.91 -0.20
CA TYR A 193 -4.16 10.77 0.06
C TYR A 193 -2.80 10.91 -0.63
N PHE A 194 -1.80 10.32 0.00
CA PHE A 194 -0.41 10.41 -0.43
C PHE A 194 0.24 9.03 -0.33
N TRP A 195 1.13 8.76 -1.27
CA TRP A 195 2.11 7.70 -1.09
C TRP A 195 3.25 8.24 -0.24
N TYR A 196 3.40 7.68 0.96
CA TYR A 196 4.57 7.84 1.79
C TYR A 196 5.52 6.67 1.54
N VAL A 197 6.67 6.97 0.95
CA VAL A 197 7.74 5.99 0.68
C VAL A 197 8.91 6.32 1.58
N ALA A 198 9.28 5.40 2.47
CA ALA A 198 10.38 5.57 3.42
C ALA A 198 11.43 4.47 3.28
N PHE A 199 12.69 4.86 3.35
CA PHE A 199 13.88 4.02 3.29
C PHE A 199 14.60 4.13 4.65
N TYR A 200 14.59 3.05 5.43
CA TYR A 200 15.24 2.99 6.73
C TYR A 200 16.55 2.21 6.61
N LYS A 201 17.67 2.88 6.89
CA LYS A 201 18.97 2.21 7.05
C LYS A 201 19.09 1.59 8.44
N SER A 202 18.47 2.23 9.42
CA SER A 202 18.35 1.86 10.83
C SER A 202 17.18 2.64 11.45
N GLU A 203 16.85 2.39 12.72
CA GLU A 203 15.84 3.14 13.48
C GLU A 203 16.05 4.67 13.45
N SER A 204 17.30 5.13 13.46
CA SER A 204 17.65 6.56 13.51
C SER A 204 17.90 7.21 12.15
N GLU A 205 18.00 6.42 11.08
CA GLU A 205 18.42 6.90 9.76
C GLU A 205 17.36 6.55 8.71
N CYS A 206 16.58 7.56 8.33
CA CYS A 206 15.43 7.43 7.46
C CYS A 206 15.36 8.56 6.43
N TYR A 207 15.18 8.16 5.17
CA TYR A 207 14.91 9.02 4.03
C TYR A 207 13.50 8.75 3.54
N SER A 208 12.75 9.78 3.18
CA SER A 208 11.37 9.57 2.78
C SER A 208 10.89 10.57 1.75
N VAL A 209 9.92 10.16 0.95
CA VAL A 209 9.25 10.99 -0.05
C VAL A 209 7.76 10.87 0.17
N LEU A 210 7.08 12.01 0.20
CA LEU A 210 5.63 12.12 0.15
C LEU A 210 5.24 12.50 -1.27
N ILE A 211 4.36 11.70 -1.87
CA ILE A 211 3.97 11.81 -3.29
C ILE A 211 2.45 11.90 -3.36
N ASP A 212 1.93 12.89 -4.07
CA ASP A 212 0.49 13.01 -4.33
C ASP A 212 -0.02 11.74 -5.02
N SER A 213 -1.07 11.13 -4.46
CA SER A 213 -1.50 9.81 -4.93
C SER A 213 -2.11 9.85 -6.32
N GLU A 214 -2.61 10.99 -6.80
CA GLU A 214 -3.26 11.10 -8.11
C GLU A 214 -2.32 11.69 -9.16
N SER A 215 -1.69 12.83 -8.89
CA SER A 215 -0.77 13.48 -9.84
C SER A 215 0.55 12.72 -9.96
N GLY A 216 1.03 12.12 -8.86
CA GLY A 216 2.35 11.50 -8.77
C GLY A 216 3.49 12.51 -8.56
N ASP A 217 3.17 13.75 -8.20
CA ASP A 217 4.14 14.77 -7.88
C ASP A 217 4.72 14.58 -6.49
N VAL A 218 6.01 14.90 -6.33
CA VAL A 218 6.65 14.92 -5.02
C VAL A 218 6.19 16.19 -4.32
N VAL A 219 5.54 16.03 -3.17
CA VAL A 219 5.05 17.16 -2.36
C VAL A 219 6.01 17.50 -1.21
N ALA A 220 6.77 16.51 -0.74
CA ALA A 220 7.82 16.69 0.25
C ALA A 220 8.86 15.57 0.16
N SER A 221 10.10 15.88 0.52
CA SER A 221 11.17 14.90 0.65
C SER A 221 12.01 15.20 1.90
N LYS A 222 12.47 14.15 2.56
CA LYS A 222 13.40 14.20 3.68
C LYS A 222 14.68 13.48 3.27
N GLY A 223 15.78 14.23 3.26
CA GLY A 223 17.10 13.75 2.85
C GLY A 223 17.29 13.63 1.34
N ALA A 224 16.54 14.40 0.55
CA ALA A 224 16.88 14.68 -0.86
C ALA A 224 18.01 15.73 -0.93
#